data_AF-A0A934WJ07-F1
#
_entry.id   AF-A0A934WJ07-F1
#
_cell.length_a   1.000
_cell.length_b   1.000
_cell.length_c   1.000
_cell.angle_alpha   90.00
_cell.angle_beta   90.00
_cell.angle_gamma   90.00
#
_symmetry.space_group_name_H-M   'P 1'
#
loop_
_entity.id
_entity.type
_entity.pdbx_description
1 polymer ?
#
loop_
_entity_poly.entity_id
_entity_poly.type
_entity_poly.pdbx_seq_one_letter_code
_entity_poly.pdbx_strand_id
1 'polypeptide(L)'
;MFLGEKLAARRILAVVAGLVGAMIILRPGFREISPGHLAMLGTALSFGVSYLMAKLLSERFDAGMVVAMLSVMVTVGLAPLAWWVWVPPTPVQLGWLFAIAAFATAGHYAMTRAFAVAPVTVTQPVTFLQLVWATLLGLLVFGEPIDGWVILGGALILGAVSFITWREHVLKRRALTPQAEATKL
;
A
#
# COMPACT_ATOMS: atom_id res chain seq x y z
N MET A 1 10.23 14.06 1.96
CA MET A 1 10.90 15.36 1.73
C MET A 1 10.10 16.58 2.22
N PHE A 2 8.91 16.42 2.83
CA PHE A 2 8.08 17.56 3.27
C PHE A 2 7.92 17.75 4.79
N LEU A 3 8.57 16.92 5.62
CA LEU A 3 8.70 17.17 7.06
C LEU A 3 10.20 17.16 7.38
N GLY A 4 10.71 18.24 7.99
CA GLY A 4 12.13 18.51 8.27
C GLY A 4 12.83 17.53 9.24
N GLU A 5 12.43 16.27 9.28
CA GLU A 5 13.22 15.21 9.90
C GLU A 5 14.39 14.86 8.98
N LYS A 6 15.63 14.91 9.51
CA LYS A 6 16.79 14.31 8.85
C LYS A 6 16.43 12.87 8.49
N LEU A 7 16.38 12.57 7.20
CA LEU A 7 16.00 11.25 6.69
C LEU A 7 16.99 10.24 7.28
N ALA A 8 16.57 9.50 8.31
CA ALA A 8 17.45 8.56 8.98
C ALA A 8 17.95 7.57 7.91
N ALA A 9 19.27 7.40 7.79
CA ALA A 9 19.90 6.52 6.77
C ALA A 9 19.27 5.12 6.70
N ARG A 10 18.66 4.68 7.80
CA ARG A 10 17.90 3.44 7.95
C ARG A 10 16.63 3.38 7.08
N ARG A 11 15.90 4.49 6.95
CA ARG A 11 14.75 4.60 6.03
C ARG A 11 15.20 4.46 4.58
N ILE A 12 16.33 5.06 4.22
CA ILE A 12 16.93 4.89 2.89
C ILE A 12 17.28 3.42 2.65
N LEU A 13 17.90 2.76 3.63
CA LEU A 13 18.23 1.33 3.52
C LEU A 13 16.99 0.45 3.31
N ALA A 14 15.89 0.74 4.02
CA ALA A 14 14.63 0.01 3.87
C ALA A 14 14.00 0.24 2.48
N VAL A 15 14.05 1.46 1.96
CA VAL A 15 13.60 1.76 0.58
C VAL A 15 14.46 1.02 -0.45
N VAL A 16 15.78 1.02 -0.28
CA VAL A 16 16.70 0.27 -1.17
C VAL A 16 16.41 -1.22 -1.12
N ALA A 17 16.21 -1.81 0.07
CA ALA A 17 15.85 -3.21 0.21
C ALA A 17 14.50 -3.53 -0.48
N GLY A 18 13.52 -2.62 -0.38
CA GLY A 18 12.25 -2.73 -1.09
C GLY A 18 12.43 -2.71 -2.61
N LEU A 19 13.28 -1.83 -3.13
CA LEU A 19 13.62 -1.77 -4.56
C LEU A 19 14.35 -3.04 -5.03
N VAL A 20 15.28 -3.57 -4.22
CA VAL A 20 15.95 -4.85 -4.51
C VAL A 20 14.94 -5.99 -4.55
N GLY A 21 14.02 -6.05 -3.58
CA GLY A 21 12.95 -7.05 -3.59
C GLY A 21 12.06 -6.93 -4.83
N ALA A 22 11.71 -5.72 -5.26
CA ALA A 22 10.98 -5.50 -6.51
C ALA A 22 11.78 -5.98 -7.73
N MET A 23 13.09 -5.74 -7.78
CA MET A 23 13.96 -6.25 -8.86
C MET A 23 14.03 -7.78 -8.87
N ILE A 24 14.04 -8.44 -7.71
CA ILE A 24 13.98 -9.91 -7.61
C ILE A 24 12.69 -10.44 -8.24
N ILE A 25 11.55 -9.78 -7.98
CA ILE A 25 10.25 -10.14 -8.56
C ILE A 25 10.23 -9.90 -10.07
N LEU A 26 10.71 -8.73 -10.51
CA LEU A 26 10.74 -8.33 -11.92
C LEU A 26 11.68 -9.18 -12.76
N ARG A 27 12.72 -9.75 -12.14
CA ARG A 27 13.75 -10.58 -12.80
C ARG A 27 14.24 -9.96 -14.12
N PRO A 28 14.72 -8.70 -14.09
CA PRO A 28 15.15 -8.00 -15.30
C PRO A 28 16.22 -8.81 -16.03
N GLY A 29 16.03 -9.03 -17.34
CA GLY A 29 16.96 -9.80 -18.19
C GLY A 29 16.57 -11.27 -18.44
N PHE A 30 15.62 -11.84 -17.67
CA PHE A 30 15.06 -13.18 -17.96
C PHE A 30 13.61 -13.14 -18.47
N ARG A 31 12.92 -12.01 -18.30
CA ARG A 31 11.62 -11.68 -18.91
C ARG A 31 11.75 -10.33 -19.62
N GLU A 32 11.07 -10.17 -20.75
CA GLU A 32 10.98 -8.88 -21.43
C GLU A 32 10.28 -7.85 -20.54
N ILE A 33 10.88 -6.66 -20.41
CA ILE A 33 10.27 -5.55 -19.69
C ILE A 33 9.14 -4.99 -20.57
N SER A 34 7.92 -5.46 -20.32
CA SER A 34 6.71 -4.92 -20.96
C SER A 34 6.33 -3.53 -20.39
N PRO A 35 5.54 -2.72 -21.13
CA PRO A 35 4.98 -1.47 -20.64
C PRO A 35 4.19 -1.61 -19.33
N GLY A 36 3.62 -2.79 -19.06
CA GLY A 36 2.93 -3.10 -17.82
C GLY A 36 3.83 -2.95 -16.58
N HIS A 37 5.10 -3.32 -16.68
CA HIS A 37 6.05 -3.17 -15.56
C HIS A 37 6.35 -1.71 -15.25
N LEU A 38 6.47 -0.86 -16.29
CA LEU A 38 6.63 0.58 -16.11
C LEU A 38 5.37 1.21 -15.49
N ALA A 39 4.19 0.76 -15.93
CA ALA A 39 2.93 1.17 -15.34
C ALA A 39 2.86 0.80 -13.84
N MET A 40 3.28 -0.41 -13.45
CA MET A 40 3.33 -0.83 -12.05
C MET A 40 4.24 0.05 -11.18
N LEU A 41 5.41 0.46 -11.70
CA LEU A 41 6.29 1.39 -10.99
C LEU A 41 5.64 2.76 -10.81
N GLY A 42 4.99 3.28 -11.85
CA GLY A 42 4.20 4.52 -11.77
C GLY A 42 3.07 4.41 -10.75
N THR A 43 2.31 3.31 -10.79
CA THR A 43 1.23 3.01 -9.85
C THR A 43 1.74 2.98 -8.41
N ALA A 44 2.89 2.35 -8.13
CA ALA A 44 3.46 2.30 -6.79
C ALA A 44 3.74 3.71 -6.21
N LEU A 45 4.28 4.61 -7.03
CA LEU A 45 4.51 6.01 -6.64
C LEU A 45 3.18 6.75 -6.41
N SER A 46 2.23 6.61 -7.33
CA SER A 46 0.89 7.23 -7.22
C SER A 46 0.13 6.75 -5.99
N PHE A 47 0.19 5.45 -5.66
CA PHE A 47 -0.42 4.91 -4.44
C PHE A 47 0.26 5.45 -3.18
N GLY A 48 1.58 5.59 -3.18
CA GLY A 48 2.31 6.22 -2.07
C GLY A 48 1.80 7.64 -1.78
N VAL A 49 1.64 8.46 -2.82
CA VAL A 49 1.06 9.81 -2.70
C VAL A 49 -0.40 9.74 -2.25
N SER A 50 -1.20 8.86 -2.86
CA SER A 50 -2.62 8.68 -2.52
C SER A 50 -2.81 8.32 -1.05
N TYR A 51 -2.01 7.40 -0.48
CA TYR A 51 -2.10 7.04 0.94
C TYR A 51 -1.70 8.17 1.87
N LEU A 52 -0.70 8.97 1.52
CA LEU A 52 -0.35 10.17 2.31
C LEU A 52 -1.48 11.20 2.28
N MET A 53 -2.08 11.42 1.11
CA MET A 53 -3.26 12.29 0.99
C MET A 53 -4.44 11.74 1.78
N ALA A 54 -4.75 10.45 1.66
CA ALA A 54 -5.84 9.81 2.39
C ALA A 54 -5.64 9.93 3.91
N LYS A 55 -4.41 9.77 4.41
CA LYS A 55 -4.08 10.01 5.82
C LYS A 55 -4.36 11.47 6.22
N LEU A 56 -3.87 12.45 5.46
CA LEU A 56 -4.10 13.88 5.74
C LEU A 56 -5.59 14.25 5.72
N LEU A 57 -6.35 13.69 4.78
CA LEU A 57 -7.79 13.92 4.69
C LEU A 57 -8.54 13.25 5.85
N SER A 58 -8.13 12.05 6.26
CA SER A 58 -8.76 11.31 7.37
C SER A 58 -8.64 12.00 8.73
N GLU A 59 -7.71 12.95 8.87
CA GLU A 59 -7.57 13.78 10.07
C GLU A 59 -8.55 14.97 10.09
N ARG A 60 -9.12 15.32 8.92
CA ARG A 60 -9.98 16.51 8.74
C ARG A 60 -11.43 16.18 8.41
N PHE A 61 -11.67 15.03 7.80
CA PHE A 61 -12.97 14.59 7.31
C PHE A 61 -13.28 13.18 7.77
N ASP A 62 -14.56 12.83 7.86
CA ASP A 62 -14.97 11.47 8.17
C ASP A 62 -14.62 10.51 7.03
N ALA A 63 -14.45 9.23 7.38
CA ALA A 63 -14.06 8.20 6.42
C ALA A 63 -15.08 8.01 5.28
N GLY A 64 -16.37 8.28 5.53
CA GLY A 64 -17.41 8.19 4.51
C GLY A 64 -17.23 9.26 3.44
N MET A 65 -17.01 10.51 3.85
CA MET A 65 -16.72 11.61 2.93
C MET A 65 -15.46 11.36 2.10
N VAL A 66 -14.38 10.90 2.73
CA VAL A 66 -13.11 10.60 2.02
C VAL A 66 -13.31 9.52 0.96
N VAL A 67 -14.00 8.43 1.29
CA VAL A 67 -14.27 7.33 0.34
C VAL A 67 -15.26 7.76 -0.74
N ALA A 68 -16.29 8.56 -0.40
CA ALA A 68 -17.23 9.08 -1.38
C ALA A 68 -16.53 9.99 -2.39
N MET A 69 -15.69 10.91 -1.94
CA MET A 69 -14.90 11.79 -2.81
C MET A 69 -13.90 11.00 -3.67
N LEU A 70 -13.25 9.98 -3.11
CA LEU A 70 -12.42 9.06 -3.88
C LEU A 70 -13.22 8.40 -5.02
N SER A 71 -14.38 7.83 -4.71
CA SER A 71 -15.23 7.17 -5.71
C SER A 71 -15.70 8.13 -6.79
N VAL A 72 -16.13 9.35 -6.44
CA VAL A 72 -16.55 10.36 -7.41
C VAL A 72 -15.39 10.80 -8.30
N MET A 73 -14.24 11.14 -7.71
CA MET A 73 -13.08 11.64 -8.46
C MET A 73 -12.51 10.57 -9.40
N VAL A 74 -12.40 9.32 -8.94
CA VAL A 74 -11.94 8.21 -9.79
C VAL A 74 -12.93 7.94 -10.91
N THR A 75 -14.24 7.97 -10.63
CA THR A 75 -15.27 7.77 -11.66
C THR A 75 -15.21 8.86 -12.72
N VAL A 76 -15.17 10.14 -12.32
CA VAL A 76 -15.09 11.27 -13.25
C VAL A 76 -13.77 11.27 -14.02
N GLY A 77 -12.65 10.97 -13.35
CA GLY A 77 -11.34 10.92 -13.99
C GLY A 77 -11.18 9.81 -15.01
N LEU A 78 -11.80 8.64 -14.77
CA LEU A 78 -11.75 7.50 -15.68
C LEU A 78 -12.87 7.49 -16.74
N ALA A 79 -13.96 8.24 -16.53
CA ALA A 79 -15.10 8.24 -17.45
C ALA A 79 -14.76 8.57 -18.91
N PRO A 80 -13.91 9.58 -19.24
CA PRO A 80 -13.54 9.87 -20.63
C PRO A 80 -12.76 8.73 -21.28
N LEU A 81 -11.88 8.06 -20.52
CA LEU A 81 -11.10 6.92 -20.99
C LEU A 81 -12.01 5.71 -21.22
N ALA A 82 -12.89 5.41 -20.26
CA ALA A 82 -13.87 4.34 -20.38
C ALA A 82 -14.81 4.57 -21.58
N TRP A 83 -15.22 5.82 -21.83
CA TRP A 83 -16.02 6.17 -23.01
C TRP A 83 -15.27 5.91 -24.32
N TRP A 84 -13.97 6.24 -24.38
CA TRP A 84 -13.15 6.02 -25.58
C TRP A 84 -13.02 4.55 -25.97
N VAL A 85 -12.93 3.66 -24.98
CA VAL A 85 -12.77 2.20 -25.19
C VAL A 85 -13.97 1.40 -24.66
N TRP A 86 -15.18 1.95 -24.79
CA TRP A 86 -16.36 1.42 -24.12
C TRP A 86 -16.70 -0.01 -24.57
N VAL A 87 -16.84 -0.91 -23.59
CA VAL A 87 -17.33 -2.28 -23.80
C VAL A 87 -18.52 -2.51 -22.87
N PRO A 88 -19.72 -2.82 -23.39
CA PRO A 88 -20.90 -3.02 -22.55
C PRO A 88 -20.76 -4.31 -21.74
N PRO A 89 -20.93 -4.26 -20.41
CA PRO A 89 -20.84 -5.45 -19.57
C PRO A 89 -22.08 -6.33 -19.69
N THR A 90 -21.91 -7.64 -19.56
CA THR A 90 -23.02 -8.59 -19.44
C THR A 90 -23.66 -8.52 -18.05
N PRO A 91 -24.89 -9.03 -17.84
CA PRO A 91 -25.51 -9.08 -16.51
C PRO A 91 -24.67 -9.82 -15.46
N VAL A 92 -23.96 -10.88 -15.88
CA VAL A 92 -23.05 -11.62 -15.01
C VAL A 92 -21.85 -10.76 -14.62
N GLN A 93 -21.27 -10.03 -15.57
CA GLN A 93 -20.16 -9.10 -15.29
C GLN A 93 -20.59 -7.95 -14.39
N LEU A 94 -21.82 -7.45 -14.52
CA LEU A 94 -22.37 -6.45 -13.60
C LEU A 94 -22.46 -6.99 -12.17
N GLY A 95 -22.87 -8.26 -12.00
CA GLY A 95 -22.87 -8.92 -10.69
C GLY A 95 -21.47 -8.96 -10.07
N TRP A 96 -20.46 -9.33 -10.84
CA TRP A 96 -19.06 -9.32 -10.39
C TRP A 96 -18.54 -7.91 -10.10
N LEU A 97 -18.83 -6.93 -10.95
CA LEU A 97 -18.47 -5.53 -10.73
C LEU A 97 -19.10 -4.97 -9.45
N PHE A 98 -20.35 -5.33 -9.16
CA PHE A 98 -21.00 -4.96 -7.90
C PHE A 98 -20.30 -5.57 -6.69
N ALA A 99 -19.97 -6.86 -6.74
CA ALA A 99 -19.23 -7.52 -5.66
C ALA A 99 -17.85 -6.86 -5.44
N ILE A 100 -17.11 -6.61 -6.52
CA ILE A 100 -15.82 -5.91 -6.49
C ILE A 100 -15.99 -4.51 -5.87
N ALA A 101 -17.00 -3.75 -6.30
CA ALA A 101 -17.26 -2.41 -5.78
C ALA A 101 -17.61 -2.43 -4.28
N ALA A 102 -18.39 -3.41 -3.82
CA ALA A 102 -18.75 -3.56 -2.41
C ALA A 102 -17.51 -3.87 -1.55
N PHE A 103 -16.71 -4.87 -1.93
CA PHE A 103 -15.49 -5.22 -1.19
C PHE A 103 -14.43 -4.11 -1.26
N ALA A 104 -14.25 -3.47 -2.42
CA ALA A 104 -13.33 -2.36 -2.57
C ALA A 104 -13.75 -1.17 -1.70
N THR A 105 -15.04 -0.81 -1.68
CA THR A 105 -15.55 0.30 -0.84
C THR A 105 -15.39 -0.01 0.64
N ALA A 106 -15.74 -1.22 1.07
CA ALA A 106 -15.56 -1.66 2.45
C ALA A 106 -14.07 -1.64 2.87
N GLY A 107 -13.18 -2.11 1.99
CA GLY A 107 -11.73 -2.08 2.20
C GLY A 107 -11.19 -0.65 2.35
N HIS A 108 -11.55 0.26 1.43
CA HIS A 108 -11.14 1.66 1.51
C HIS A 108 -11.71 2.36 2.74
N TYR A 109 -12.95 2.06 3.13
CA TYR A 109 -13.56 2.62 4.34
C TYR A 109 -12.83 2.16 5.59
N ALA A 110 -12.59 0.85 5.74
CA ALA A 110 -11.84 0.29 6.86
C ALA A 110 -10.41 0.85 6.93
N MET A 111 -9.74 0.97 5.78
CA MET A 111 -8.40 1.55 5.67
C MET A 111 -8.38 3.03 6.05
N THR A 112 -9.36 3.82 5.60
CA THR A 112 -9.46 5.24 5.95
C THR A 112 -9.73 5.44 7.44
N ARG A 113 -10.58 4.60 8.04
CA ARG A 113 -10.78 4.58 9.50
C ARG A 113 -9.49 4.23 10.24
N ALA A 114 -8.73 3.25 9.75
CA ALA A 114 -7.42 2.92 10.32
C ALA A 114 -6.44 4.09 10.22
N PHE A 115 -6.41 4.81 9.08
CA PHE A 115 -5.60 6.02 8.95
C PHE A 115 -6.02 7.12 9.92
N ALA A 116 -7.30 7.28 10.25
CA ALA A 116 -7.73 8.30 11.20
C ALA A 116 -7.18 8.05 12.63
N VAL A 117 -7.05 6.77 13.04
CA VAL A 117 -6.72 6.40 14.43
C VAL A 117 -5.30 5.87 14.65
N ALA A 118 -4.58 5.51 13.57
CA ALA A 118 -3.24 4.95 13.66
C ALA A 118 -2.20 5.76 12.87
N PRO A 119 -0.93 5.76 13.30
CA PRO A 119 0.17 6.26 12.49
C PRO A 119 0.37 5.41 11.23
N VAL A 120 0.77 6.03 10.12
CA VAL A 120 1.03 5.34 8.83
C VAL A 120 2.03 4.20 8.97
N THR A 121 3.02 4.35 9.86
CA THR A 121 4.02 3.31 10.13
C THR A 121 3.39 2.01 10.67
N VAL A 122 2.26 2.09 11.37
CA VAL A 122 1.54 0.93 11.93
C VAL A 122 0.62 0.29 10.90
N THR A 123 0.08 1.07 9.96
CA THR A 123 -0.83 0.55 8.92
C THR A 123 -0.10 -0.08 7.74
N GLN A 124 1.15 0.34 7.46
CA GLN A 124 1.93 -0.22 6.34
C GLN A 124 2.10 -1.75 6.37
N PRO A 125 2.46 -2.41 7.48
CA PRO A 125 2.55 -3.88 7.52
C PRO A 125 1.25 -4.59 7.11
N VAL A 126 0.09 -4.00 7.43
CA VAL A 126 -1.22 -4.55 7.06
C VAL A 126 -1.43 -4.46 5.54
N THR A 127 -0.98 -3.39 4.90
CA THR A 127 -1.01 -3.26 3.44
C THR A 127 -0.17 -4.36 2.77
N PHE A 128 0.95 -4.77 3.37
CA PHE A 128 1.75 -5.87 2.84
C PHE A 128 1.09 -7.26 2.96
N LEU A 129 0.20 -7.45 3.94
CA LEU A 129 -0.61 -8.67 4.02
C LEU A 129 -1.52 -8.85 2.79
N GLN A 130 -1.83 -7.77 2.06
CA GLN A 130 -2.58 -7.86 0.81
C GLN A 130 -1.85 -8.77 -0.20
N LEU A 131 -0.52 -8.73 -0.28
CA LEU A 131 0.25 -9.60 -1.17
C LEU A 131 0.09 -11.08 -0.78
N VAL A 132 0.11 -11.37 0.51
CA VAL A 132 -0.07 -12.73 1.04
C VAL A 132 -1.46 -13.24 0.68
N TRP A 133 -2.50 -12.45 0.96
CA TRP A 133 -3.89 -12.83 0.64
C TRP A 133 -4.14 -12.94 -0.86
N ALA A 134 -3.59 -12.04 -1.68
CA ALA A 134 -3.71 -12.10 -3.13
C ALA A 134 -3.06 -13.37 -3.69
N THR A 135 -1.86 -13.73 -3.22
CA THR A 135 -1.16 -14.95 -3.64
C THR A 135 -1.91 -16.21 -3.20
N LEU A 136 -2.44 -16.23 -1.97
CA LEU A 136 -3.23 -17.35 -1.47
C LEU A 136 -4.53 -17.54 -2.26
N LEU A 137 -5.24 -16.45 -2.59
CA LEU A 137 -6.45 -16.52 -3.41
C LEU A 137 -6.12 -16.93 -4.86
N GLY A 138 -5.02 -16.42 -5.43
CA GLY A 138 -4.48 -16.87 -6.73
C GLY A 138 -4.30 -18.38 -6.76
N LEU A 139 -3.64 -18.93 -5.74
CA LEU A 139 -3.42 -20.37 -5.61
C LEU A 139 -4.73 -21.15 -5.41
N LEU A 140 -5.55 -20.77 -4.42
CA LEU A 140 -6.69 -21.56 -3.97
C LEU A 140 -7.89 -21.48 -4.92
N VAL A 141 -8.12 -20.32 -5.54
CA VAL A 141 -9.29 -20.05 -6.38
C VAL A 141 -8.96 -20.22 -7.86
N PHE A 142 -7.79 -19.74 -8.28
CA PHE A 142 -7.39 -19.72 -9.70
C PHE A 142 -6.37 -20.80 -10.06
N GLY A 143 -5.84 -21.56 -9.07
CA GLY A 143 -4.83 -22.59 -9.32
C GLY A 143 -3.50 -22.02 -9.79
N GLU A 144 -3.21 -20.74 -9.50
CA GLU A 144 -1.97 -20.10 -9.94
C GLU A 144 -0.76 -20.72 -9.22
N PRO A 145 0.29 -21.13 -9.96
CA PRO A 145 1.48 -21.69 -9.35
C PRO A 145 2.21 -20.63 -8.53
N ILE A 146 2.69 -21.01 -7.35
CA ILE A 146 3.46 -20.10 -6.53
C ILE A 146 4.85 -19.90 -7.13
N ASP A 147 5.13 -18.67 -7.56
CA ASP A 147 6.45 -18.29 -8.06
C ASP A 147 7.42 -18.04 -6.89
N GLY A 148 8.46 -18.87 -6.79
CA GLY A 148 9.49 -18.75 -5.76
C GLY A 148 10.20 -17.40 -5.74
N TRP A 149 10.31 -16.72 -6.89
CA TRP A 149 10.89 -15.37 -6.96
C TRP A 149 9.95 -14.31 -6.38
N VAL A 150 8.63 -14.48 -6.55
CA VAL A 150 7.62 -13.63 -5.91
C VAL A 150 7.64 -13.81 -4.40
N ILE A 151 7.77 -15.05 -3.90
CA ILE A 151 7.96 -15.29 -2.47
C ILE A 151 9.24 -14.60 -1.98
N LEU A 152 10.37 -14.82 -2.64
CA LEU A 152 11.67 -14.31 -2.19
C LEU A 152 11.69 -12.78 -2.15
N GLY A 153 11.29 -12.14 -3.24
CA GLY A 153 11.24 -10.68 -3.31
C GLY A 153 10.19 -10.09 -2.37
N GLY A 154 9.02 -10.73 -2.27
CA GLY A 154 7.96 -10.36 -1.33
C GLY A 154 8.42 -10.44 0.12
N ALA A 155 9.10 -11.53 0.52
CA ALA A 155 9.66 -11.71 1.85
C ALA A 155 10.73 -10.67 2.19
N LEU A 156 11.59 -10.31 1.22
CA LEU A 156 12.59 -9.26 1.41
C LEU A 156 11.92 -7.89 1.66
N ILE A 157 10.91 -7.54 0.87
CA ILE A 157 10.14 -6.29 1.04
C ILE A 157 9.46 -6.28 2.42
N LEU A 158 8.73 -7.35 2.75
CA LEU A 158 8.00 -7.48 4.01
C LEU A 158 8.93 -7.42 5.22
N GLY A 159 10.09 -8.08 5.14
CA GLY A 159 11.11 -8.09 6.19
C GLY A 159 11.70 -6.70 6.41
N ALA A 160 12.08 -6.01 5.33
CA ALA A 160 12.63 -4.65 5.41
C ALA A 160 11.64 -3.66 6.04
N VAL A 161 10.37 -3.70 5.62
CA VAL A 161 9.33 -2.79 6.13
C VAL A 161 8.94 -3.14 7.58
N SER A 162 8.75 -4.42 7.88
CA SER A 162 8.46 -4.85 9.26
C SER A 162 9.60 -4.45 10.22
N PHE A 163 10.85 -4.63 9.80
CA PHE A 163 12.02 -4.29 10.61
C PHE A 163 12.10 -2.79 10.90
N ILE A 164 11.94 -1.93 9.88
CA ILE A 164 12.02 -0.47 10.09
C ILE A 164 10.87 0.02 10.98
N THR A 165 9.65 -0.49 10.77
CA THR A 165 8.48 -0.16 11.59
C THR A 165 8.68 -0.56 13.05
N TRP A 166 9.12 -1.81 13.30
CA TRP A 166 9.40 -2.29 14.65
C TRP A 166 10.47 -1.45 15.33
N ARG A 167 11.55 -1.12 14.61
CA ARG A 167 12.66 -0.36 15.17
C ARG A 167 12.29 1.08 15.49
N GLU A 168 11.53 1.75 14.62
CA GLU A 168 11.00 3.09 14.89
C GLU A 168 10.10 3.10 16.13
N HIS A 169 9.26 2.07 16.30
CA HIS A 169 8.44 1.92 17.50
C HIS A 169 9.30 1.75 18.77
N VAL A 170 10.36 0.94 18.74
CA VAL A 170 11.29 0.76 19.88
C VAL A 170 12.03 2.06 20.23
N LEU A 171 12.46 2.84 19.22
CA LEU A 171 13.16 4.11 19.44
C LEU A 171 12.25 5.18 20.04
N LYS A 172 11.00 5.29 19.56
CA LYS A 172 9.99 6.19 20.15
C LYS A 172 9.71 5.84 21.62
N ARG A 173 9.66 4.55 21.97
CA ARG A 173 9.50 4.10 23.37
C ARG A 173 10.69 4.50 24.26
N ARG A 174 11.92 4.41 23.76
CA ARG A 174 13.12 4.83 24.52
C ARG A 174 13.17 6.34 24.78
N ALA A 175 12.68 7.16 23.84
CA ALA A 175 12.65 8.62 24.00
C ALA A 175 11.58 9.10 25.03
N LEU A 176 10.56 8.28 25.29
CA LEU A 176 9.47 8.59 26.25
C LEU A 176 9.77 8.11 27.67
N THR A 177 10.87 7.41 27.92
CA THR A 177 11.28 7.03 29.28
C THR A 177 12.10 8.19 29.88
N PRO A 178 11.63 8.85 30.96
CA PRO A 178 12.42 9.91 31.59
C PRO A 178 13.77 9.35 32.03
N GLN A 179 14.85 10.09 31.80
CA GLN A 179 16.14 9.77 32.42
C GLN A 179 15.94 9.80 33.94
N ALA A 180 16.28 8.70 34.63
CA ALA A 180 16.16 8.56 36.07
C ALA A 180 16.96 9.62 36.87
N GLU A 181 17.81 10.41 36.22
CA GLU A 181 18.59 11.49 36.81
C GLU A 181 17.80 12.81 36.98
N ALA A 182 16.62 12.96 36.36
CA ALA A 182 15.84 14.20 36.46
C ALA A 182 15.01 14.34 37.75
N THR A 183 15.06 13.37 38.68
CA THR A 183 14.32 13.39 39.96
C THR A 183 15.18 13.84 41.15
N LYS A 184 16.37 14.38 40.91
CA LYS A 184 17.23 14.95 41.96
C LYS A 184 17.62 16.40 41.63
N LEU A 185 16.65 17.30 41.65
CA LEU A 185 16.85 18.74 41.89
C LEU A 185 15.71 19.25 42.77
#